data_AF-A0A9L0JLD1-F1
#
_entry.id   AF-A0A9L0JLD1-F1
#
_cell.length_a   1.000
_cell.length_b   1.000
_cell.length_c   1.000
_cell.angle_alpha   90.00
_cell.angle_beta   90.00
_cell.angle_gamma   90.00
#
_symmetry.space_group_name_H-M   'P 1'
#
loop_
_entity.id
_entity.type
_entity.pdbx_description
1 polymer ?
#
loop_
_entity_poly.entity_id
_entity_poly.type
_entity_poly.pdbx_seq_one_letter_code
_entity_poly.pdbx_strand_id
1 'polypeptide(L)'
;MWLRRRGCLRPAGCGVEELRRRRREREAALRKARREQQLISKRLLRDDAPEEGEGGCVAVILGQAEIQQFLQLAQRGTEEKERERALVSLRRGLQHPETQQTFICQVNNALLITHGALSTLGLLLLDLAGAVQRTEDAGLELVGEEDRSRSGRPFLLLCSSPNVQVASPSLHLILNFSLQLACPVLRCLSNLLTEAAVGAVGEQMQLRDERVVAALFILLQFFLQKQPSLLPEGLWLLNNLTANSPSFCTSLLSLDLIEPLLQLLPVSNVVSVLVLTVLCNVAEKGPAYCQHLWPGPLLCSLLGTLAFSDTEVVGQSLELLQLLFLYRPEAAQAFLQQSGLQALERHEKEAQLQDRVHALQQTALHG
;
A
#
# COMPACT_ATOMS: atom_id res chain seq x y z
N MET A 1 14.37 28.20 -54.04
CA MET A 1 13.05 27.55 -54.01
C MET A 1 13.15 26.33 -53.08
N TRP A 2 12.42 26.35 -51.96
CA TRP A 2 12.11 25.23 -51.05
C TRP A 2 13.21 24.70 -50.09
N LEU A 3 13.45 25.43 -48.99
CA LEU A 3 13.79 24.83 -47.70
C LEU A 3 12.49 24.51 -46.96
N ARG A 4 12.09 23.23 -47.01
CA ARG A 4 10.88 22.71 -46.38
C ARG A 4 11.09 22.63 -44.87
N ARG A 5 10.68 23.66 -44.14
CA ARG A 5 10.50 23.60 -42.67
C ARG A 5 9.46 22.52 -42.36
N ARG A 6 9.90 21.33 -41.94
CA ARG A 6 9.05 20.39 -41.21
C ARG A 6 8.94 20.89 -39.77
N GLY A 7 7.99 21.80 -39.54
CA GLY A 7 7.41 21.96 -38.21
C GLY A 7 6.61 20.69 -37.91
N CYS A 8 7.23 19.72 -37.25
CA CYS A 8 6.48 18.65 -36.61
C CYS A 8 5.70 19.27 -35.46
N LEU A 9 4.41 19.54 -35.70
CA LEU A 9 3.43 19.77 -34.66
C LEU A 9 3.46 18.54 -33.74
N ARG A 10 4.13 18.65 -32.58
CA ARG A 10 4.01 17.64 -31.53
C ARG A 10 2.56 17.65 -31.05
N PRO A 11 1.83 16.51 -31.10
CA PRO A 11 0.50 16.44 -30.50
C PRO A 11 0.61 16.77 -29.02
N ALA A 12 -0.30 17.59 -28.48
CA ALA A 12 -0.31 17.97 -27.06
C ALA A 12 -0.31 16.76 -26.10
N GLY A 13 -0.76 15.58 -26.55
CA GLY A 13 -0.70 14.31 -25.80
C GLY A 13 0.68 13.64 -25.72
N CYS A 14 1.66 14.05 -26.54
CA CYS A 14 3.00 13.45 -26.56
C CYS A 14 3.82 13.80 -25.30
N GLY A 15 3.56 14.97 -24.69
CA GLY A 15 4.22 15.36 -23.43
C GLY A 15 3.61 14.71 -22.19
N VAL A 16 2.28 14.61 -22.14
CA VAL A 16 1.54 14.08 -20.99
C VAL A 16 1.76 12.59 -20.81
N GLU A 17 1.65 11.80 -21.89
CA GLU A 17 1.87 10.36 -21.78
C GLU A 17 3.33 10.02 -21.51
N GLU A 18 4.27 10.83 -22.00
CA GLU A 18 5.69 10.73 -21.66
C GLU A 18 5.94 11.02 -20.17
N LEU A 19 5.27 12.01 -19.57
CA LEU A 19 5.34 12.29 -18.14
C LEU A 19 4.84 11.09 -17.32
N ARG A 20 3.68 10.52 -17.70
CA ARG A 20 3.13 9.31 -17.05
C ARG A 20 4.06 8.12 -17.20
N ARG A 21 4.62 7.90 -18.39
CA ARG A 21 5.58 6.82 -18.64
C ARG A 21 6.80 6.94 -17.72
N ARG A 22 7.42 8.13 -17.66
CA ARG A 22 8.57 8.39 -16.77
C ARG A 22 8.24 8.16 -15.30
N ARG A 23 7.05 8.57 -14.86
CA ARG A 23 6.54 8.28 -13.52
C ARG A 23 6.47 6.78 -13.26
N ARG A 24 5.80 6.02 -14.14
CA ARG A 24 5.65 4.56 -14.00
C ARG A 24 7.00 3.87 -13.92
N GLU A 25 7.96 4.27 -14.76
CA GLU A 25 9.33 3.74 -14.76
C GLU A 25 10.07 4.06 -13.45
N ARG A 26 10.01 5.31 -12.98
CA ARG A 26 10.62 5.73 -11.70
C ARG A 26 10.04 4.95 -10.53
N GLU A 27 8.72 4.87 -10.43
CA GLU A 27 8.04 4.18 -9.32
C GLU A 27 8.26 2.66 -9.38
N ALA A 28 8.31 2.06 -10.58
CA ALA A 28 8.68 0.66 -10.73
C ALA A 28 10.13 0.39 -10.25
N ALA A 29 11.07 1.29 -10.57
CA ALA A 29 12.45 1.20 -10.10
C ALA A 29 12.55 1.32 -8.57
N LEU A 30 11.78 2.23 -7.95
CA LEU A 30 11.76 2.38 -6.48
C LEU A 30 11.18 1.15 -5.78
N ARG A 31 10.10 0.54 -6.31
CA ARG A 31 9.56 -0.71 -5.77
C ARG A 31 10.56 -1.86 -5.89
N LYS A 32 11.24 -1.96 -7.04
CA LYS A 32 12.31 -2.95 -7.26
C LYS A 32 13.47 -2.76 -6.28
N ALA A 33 13.95 -1.52 -6.11
CA ALA A 33 15.02 -1.20 -5.17
C ALA A 33 14.64 -1.52 -3.72
N ARG A 34 13.41 -1.21 -3.29
CA ARG A 34 12.93 -1.56 -1.95
C ARG A 34 12.86 -3.07 -1.73
N ARG A 35 12.39 -3.83 -2.71
CA ARG A 35 12.45 -5.31 -2.69
C ARG A 35 13.91 -5.79 -2.54
N GLU A 36 14.83 -5.24 -3.32
CA GLU A 36 16.26 -5.60 -3.25
C GLU A 36 16.88 -5.29 -1.88
N GLN A 37 16.55 -4.14 -1.28
CA GLN A 37 16.97 -3.80 0.09
C GLN A 37 16.44 -4.79 1.13
N GLN A 38 15.18 -5.24 1.02
CA GLN A 38 14.62 -6.28 1.89
C GLN A 38 15.32 -7.63 1.74
N LEU A 39 15.86 -7.94 0.55
CA LEU A 39 16.64 -9.15 0.31
C LEU A 39 18.05 -9.04 0.89
N ILE A 40 18.72 -7.90 0.72
CA ILE A 40 20.10 -7.67 1.18
C ILE A 40 20.18 -7.64 2.71
N SER A 41 19.28 -6.90 3.37
CA SER A 41 19.19 -6.84 4.84
C SER A 41 19.01 -8.22 5.49
N LYS A 42 18.50 -9.20 4.74
CA LYS A 42 18.30 -10.59 5.20
C LYS A 42 19.43 -11.55 4.84
N ARG A 43 20.24 -11.25 3.81
CA ARG A 43 21.46 -12.03 3.52
C ARG A 43 22.52 -11.82 4.59
N LEU A 44 22.55 -10.64 5.21
CA LEU A 44 23.44 -10.30 6.33
C LEU A 44 23.11 -11.05 7.64
N LEU A 45 21.87 -11.53 7.81
CA LEU A 45 21.45 -12.33 8.99
C LEU A 45 21.73 -13.84 8.83
N ARG A 46 22.37 -14.26 7.74
CA ARG A 46 22.56 -15.68 7.40
C ARG A 46 23.88 -16.27 7.90
N ASP A 47 24.71 -15.49 8.59
CA ASP A 47 26.03 -15.92 9.08
C ASP A 47 26.03 -16.47 10.51
N ASP A 48 24.92 -16.38 11.24
CA ASP A 48 24.79 -17.02 12.56
C ASP A 48 23.83 -18.22 12.45
N ALA A 49 24.40 -19.43 12.46
CA ALA A 49 23.64 -20.67 12.56
C ALA A 49 22.89 -20.72 13.91
N PRO A 50 21.61 -21.15 13.95
CA PRO A 50 20.90 -21.27 15.22
C PRO A 50 21.26 -22.59 15.92
N GLU A 51 21.65 -22.49 17.19
CA GLU A 51 21.67 -23.62 18.12
C GLU A 51 20.23 -24.07 18.41
N GLU A 52 19.99 -25.38 18.32
CA GLU A 52 18.70 -26.02 18.59
C GLU A 52 18.38 -25.97 20.08
N GLY A 53 17.28 -25.31 20.44
CA GLY A 53 16.69 -25.36 21.77
C GLY A 53 15.44 -26.25 21.78
N GLU A 54 15.52 -27.39 22.49
CA GLU A 54 14.39 -28.28 22.75
C GLU A 54 13.31 -27.62 23.62
N GLY A 55 12.03 -27.75 23.22
CA GLY A 55 10.91 -27.50 24.13
C GLY A 55 9.56 -27.16 23.49
N GLY A 56 8.76 -28.19 23.16
CA GLY A 56 7.32 -28.16 23.49
C GLY A 56 6.34 -27.39 22.60
N CYS A 57 6.33 -27.65 21.29
CA CYS A 57 5.18 -27.74 20.36
C CYS A 57 5.83 -27.85 18.98
N VAL A 58 5.58 -28.90 18.19
CA VAL A 58 6.29 -29.08 16.90
C VAL A 58 5.87 -27.98 15.93
N ALA A 59 6.54 -26.84 16.02
CA ALA A 59 6.38 -25.69 15.17
C ALA A 59 7.20 -25.99 13.91
N VAL A 60 6.51 -26.40 12.84
CA VAL A 60 7.17 -26.89 11.63
C VAL A 60 7.71 -25.69 10.86
N ILE A 61 9.02 -25.48 10.91
CA ILE A 61 9.73 -24.65 9.94
C ILE A 61 9.49 -25.27 8.57
N LEU A 62 8.84 -24.53 7.66
CA LEU A 62 8.50 -25.04 6.35
C LEU A 62 9.65 -24.80 5.38
N GLY A 63 10.15 -25.89 4.81
CA GLY A 63 11.05 -25.87 3.67
C GLY A 63 10.32 -25.48 2.38
N GLN A 64 11.12 -25.29 1.33
CA GLN A 64 10.63 -24.85 0.03
C GLN A 64 9.56 -25.79 -0.57
N ALA A 65 9.78 -27.11 -0.51
CA ALA A 65 8.86 -28.09 -1.07
C ALA A 65 7.50 -28.09 -0.34
N GLU A 66 7.53 -27.96 0.99
CA GLU A 66 6.33 -27.92 1.82
C GLU A 66 5.52 -26.64 1.55
N ILE A 67 6.20 -25.49 1.43
CA ILE A 67 5.54 -24.24 1.04
C ILE A 67 4.83 -24.41 -0.31
N GLN A 68 5.51 -24.95 -1.33
CA GLN A 68 4.93 -25.14 -2.66
C GLN A 68 3.74 -26.09 -2.63
N GLN A 69 3.84 -27.18 -1.86
CA GLN A 69 2.76 -28.14 -1.68
C GLN A 69 1.55 -27.49 -0.99
N PHE A 70 1.74 -26.77 0.11
CA PHE A 70 0.62 -26.11 0.79
C PHE A 70 0.00 -25.00 -0.05
N LEU A 71 0.78 -24.27 -0.85
CA LEU A 71 0.25 -23.31 -1.82
C LEU A 71 -0.66 -23.99 -2.85
N GLN A 72 -0.22 -25.12 -3.41
CA GLN A 72 -1.05 -25.89 -4.34
C GLN A 72 -2.30 -26.43 -3.67
N LEU A 73 -2.22 -26.96 -2.44
CA LEU A 73 -3.37 -27.48 -1.71
C LEU A 73 -4.37 -26.36 -1.37
N ALA A 74 -3.91 -25.18 -0.97
CA ALA A 74 -4.77 -24.03 -0.72
C ALA A 74 -5.55 -23.58 -1.97
N GLN A 75 -4.98 -23.75 -3.17
CA GLN A 75 -5.59 -23.34 -4.43
C GLN A 75 -6.41 -24.44 -5.13
N ARG A 76 -5.89 -25.67 -5.14
CA ARG A 76 -6.38 -26.79 -5.94
C ARG A 76 -6.93 -27.95 -5.12
N GLY A 77 -6.87 -27.88 -3.78
CA GLY A 77 -7.49 -28.87 -2.91
C GLY A 77 -8.97 -29.03 -3.28
N THR A 78 -9.45 -30.26 -3.40
CA THR A 78 -10.84 -30.52 -3.78
C THR A 78 -11.78 -30.33 -2.60
N GLU A 79 -11.28 -30.55 -1.38
CA GLU A 79 -12.03 -30.37 -0.15
C GLU A 79 -11.71 -29.04 0.54
N GLU A 80 -12.74 -28.37 1.05
CA GLU A 80 -12.60 -27.14 1.85
C GLU A 80 -11.68 -27.35 3.06
N LYS A 81 -11.85 -28.47 3.76
CA LYS A 81 -11.02 -28.83 4.93
C LYS A 81 -9.53 -28.97 4.58
N GLU A 82 -9.19 -29.43 3.38
CA GLU A 82 -7.79 -29.52 2.94
C GLU A 82 -7.20 -28.14 2.68
N ARG A 83 -7.98 -27.25 2.04
CA ARG A 83 -7.58 -25.86 1.83
C ARG A 83 -7.36 -25.13 3.14
N GLU A 84 -8.28 -25.29 4.09
CA GLU A 84 -8.17 -24.72 5.44
C GLU A 84 -6.93 -25.24 6.17
N ARG A 85 -6.68 -26.55 6.15
CA ARG A 85 -5.47 -27.13 6.75
C ARG A 85 -4.20 -26.57 6.14
N ALA A 86 -4.16 -26.42 4.81
CA ALA A 86 -3.02 -25.83 4.13
C ALA A 86 -2.79 -24.36 4.53
N LEU A 87 -3.86 -23.56 4.63
CA LEU A 87 -3.79 -22.19 5.12
C LEU A 87 -3.30 -22.12 6.57
N VAL A 88 -3.78 -23.00 7.44
CA VAL A 88 -3.31 -23.10 8.84
C VAL A 88 -1.84 -23.48 8.90
N SER A 89 -1.38 -24.42 8.09
CA SER A 89 0.04 -24.80 8.03
C SER A 89 0.92 -23.66 7.55
N LEU A 90 0.52 -22.94 6.48
CA LEU A 90 1.25 -21.76 6.00
C LEU A 90 1.27 -20.63 7.03
N ARG A 91 0.16 -20.39 7.71
CA ARG A 91 0.02 -19.43 8.82
C ARG A 91 0.96 -19.78 9.99
N ARG A 92 1.12 -21.07 10.30
CA ARG A 92 2.07 -21.58 11.30
C ARG A 92 3.51 -21.40 10.86
N GLY A 93 3.84 -21.86 9.66
CA GLY A 93 5.18 -21.71 9.10
C GLY A 93 5.64 -20.25 9.06
N LEU A 94 4.80 -19.33 8.58
CA LEU A 94 5.13 -17.89 8.47
C LEU A 94 5.40 -17.19 9.82
N GLN A 95 5.17 -17.83 10.97
CA GLN A 95 5.64 -17.32 12.26
C GLN A 95 7.17 -17.46 12.43
N HIS A 96 7.79 -18.38 11.69
CA HIS A 96 9.22 -18.68 11.78
C HIS A 96 10.03 -17.84 10.78
N PRO A 97 11.05 -17.10 11.23
CA PRO A 97 11.93 -16.31 10.35
C PRO A 97 12.50 -17.10 9.16
N GLU A 98 12.79 -18.38 9.35
CA GLU A 98 13.33 -19.30 8.34
C GLU A 98 12.31 -19.56 7.22
N THR A 99 11.05 -19.78 7.58
CA THR A 99 9.96 -19.94 6.61
C THR A 99 9.69 -18.63 5.89
N GLN A 100 9.67 -17.51 6.63
CA GLN A 100 9.53 -16.17 6.05
C GLN A 100 10.66 -15.88 5.07
N GLN A 101 11.89 -16.26 5.41
CA GLN A 101 13.05 -16.13 4.54
C GLN A 101 12.89 -17.01 3.30
N THR A 102 12.32 -18.20 3.42
CA THR A 102 12.04 -19.07 2.26
C THR A 102 10.98 -18.46 1.33
N PHE A 103 9.98 -17.75 1.85
CA PHE A 103 9.04 -16.99 1.02
C PHE A 103 9.67 -15.74 0.39
N ILE A 104 10.54 -15.03 1.12
CA ILE A 104 11.03 -13.70 0.71
C ILE A 104 12.29 -13.80 -0.14
N CYS A 105 13.22 -14.70 0.21
CA CYS A 105 14.51 -14.89 -0.46
C CYS A 105 14.46 -15.92 -1.61
N GLN A 106 13.28 -16.44 -1.96
CA GLN A 106 13.19 -17.36 -3.07
C GLN A 106 13.68 -16.68 -4.36
N VAL A 107 14.66 -17.32 -5.00
CA VAL A 107 15.31 -16.84 -6.23
C VAL A 107 14.38 -16.97 -7.44
N ASN A 108 13.19 -17.58 -7.28
CA ASN A 108 12.23 -17.80 -8.35
C ASN A 108 10.78 -17.54 -7.87
N ASN A 109 10.43 -16.29 -7.57
CA ASN A 109 9.06 -15.93 -7.21
C ASN A 109 8.06 -16.27 -8.33
N ALA A 110 8.50 -16.36 -9.59
CA ALA A 110 7.64 -16.82 -10.68
C ALA A 110 7.03 -18.20 -10.39
N LEU A 111 7.79 -19.12 -9.77
CA LEU A 111 7.28 -20.43 -9.39
C LEU A 111 6.27 -20.33 -8.22
N LEU A 112 6.53 -19.54 -7.19
CA LEU A 112 5.54 -19.31 -6.12
C LEU A 112 4.25 -18.69 -6.67
N ILE A 113 4.40 -17.73 -7.57
CA ILE A 113 3.30 -17.09 -8.26
C ILE A 113 2.51 -18.15 -9.03
N THR A 114 3.13 -19.05 -9.81
CA THR A 114 2.42 -20.14 -10.53
C THR A 114 1.76 -21.18 -9.62
N HIS A 115 2.21 -21.30 -8.37
CA HIS A 115 1.59 -22.15 -7.35
C HIS A 115 0.47 -21.43 -6.60
N GLY A 116 0.16 -20.17 -6.97
CA GLY A 116 -0.92 -19.36 -6.44
C GLY A 116 -0.61 -18.68 -5.10
N ALA A 117 0.66 -18.38 -4.85
CA ALA A 117 1.10 -17.65 -3.66
C ALA A 117 0.35 -16.33 -3.46
N LEU A 118 0.11 -15.56 -4.52
CA LEU A 118 -0.60 -14.28 -4.44
C LEU A 118 -2.01 -14.44 -3.89
N SER A 119 -2.79 -15.38 -4.42
CA SER A 119 -4.16 -15.65 -3.97
C SER A 119 -4.17 -16.18 -2.53
N THR A 120 -3.29 -17.13 -2.20
CA THR A 120 -3.21 -17.72 -0.86
C THR A 120 -2.81 -16.70 0.21
N LEU A 121 -1.79 -15.87 -0.06
CA LEU A 121 -1.38 -14.80 0.84
C LEU A 121 -2.45 -13.69 0.94
N GLY A 122 -3.23 -13.45 -0.12
CA GLY A 122 -4.40 -12.57 -0.09
C GLY A 122 -5.49 -13.09 0.86
N LEU A 123 -5.77 -14.40 0.85
CA LEU A 123 -6.69 -15.03 1.82
C LEU A 123 -6.16 -14.92 3.25
N LEU A 124 -4.88 -15.15 3.47
CA LEU A 124 -4.27 -14.96 4.80
C LEU A 124 -4.37 -13.50 5.28
N LEU A 125 -4.26 -12.52 4.37
CA LEU A 125 -4.47 -11.10 4.70
C LEU A 125 -5.92 -10.82 5.13
N LEU A 126 -6.90 -11.41 4.43
CA LEU A 126 -8.32 -11.32 4.79
C LEU A 126 -8.59 -11.96 6.16
N ASP A 127 -8.00 -13.13 6.43
CA ASP A 127 -8.12 -13.83 7.71
C ASP A 127 -7.54 -13.01 8.86
N LEU A 128 -6.39 -12.37 8.63
CA LEU A 128 -5.74 -11.47 9.58
C LEU A 128 -6.61 -10.26 9.90
N ALA A 129 -7.13 -9.58 8.88
CA ALA A 129 -8.03 -8.45 9.06
C ALA A 129 -9.31 -8.86 9.81
N GLY A 130 -9.91 -9.99 9.46
CA GLY A 130 -11.07 -10.52 10.15
C GLY A 130 -10.78 -10.89 11.60
N ALA A 131 -9.58 -11.36 11.92
CA ALA A 131 -9.18 -11.62 13.31
C ALA A 131 -9.06 -10.33 14.12
N VAL A 132 -8.47 -9.28 13.54
CA VAL A 132 -8.38 -7.96 14.17
C VAL A 132 -9.77 -7.36 14.42
N GLN A 133 -10.65 -7.38 13.41
CA GLN A 133 -11.98 -6.82 13.55
C GLN A 133 -12.81 -7.53 14.62
N ARG A 134 -12.77 -8.87 14.68
CA ARG A 134 -13.44 -9.65 15.74
C ARG A 134 -12.92 -9.31 17.14
N THR A 135 -11.64 -8.98 17.28
CA THR A 135 -11.09 -8.57 18.59
C THR A 135 -11.55 -7.19 19.02
N GLU A 136 -11.81 -6.29 18.07
CA GLU A 136 -12.34 -4.95 18.35
C GLU A 136 -13.84 -5.02 18.70
N ASP A 137 -14.63 -5.78 17.95
CA ASP A 137 -16.05 -6.00 18.24
C ASP A 137 -16.26 -6.64 19.61
N ALA A 138 -15.47 -7.68 19.95
CA ALA A 138 -15.52 -8.30 21.28
C ALA A 138 -15.06 -7.35 22.40
N GLY A 139 -14.16 -6.41 22.10
CA GLY A 139 -13.77 -5.35 23.03
C GLY A 139 -14.89 -4.33 23.26
N LEU A 140 -15.68 -4.01 22.24
CA LEU A 140 -16.83 -3.11 22.32
C LEU A 140 -18.02 -3.74 23.05
N GLU A 141 -18.30 -5.02 22.84
CA GLU A 141 -19.35 -5.77 23.57
C GLU A 141 -19.09 -5.83 25.08
N LEU A 142 -17.83 -5.82 25.51
CA LEU A 142 -17.45 -5.79 26.93
C LEU A 142 -17.52 -4.39 27.56
N VAL A 143 -17.65 -3.32 26.77
CA VAL A 143 -17.49 -1.93 27.21
C VAL A 143 -18.81 -1.17 27.35
N GLY A 144 -19.94 -1.64 26.81
CA GLY A 144 -21.25 -1.18 27.28
C GLY A 144 -22.40 -1.15 26.26
N GLU A 145 -23.59 -1.43 26.78
CA GLU A 145 -24.91 -1.32 26.13
C GLU A 145 -25.38 0.12 25.84
N GLU A 146 -24.60 1.18 26.05
CA GLU A 146 -25.17 2.54 26.15
C GLU A 146 -25.05 3.48 24.95
N ASP A 147 -24.44 3.13 23.81
CA ASP A 147 -24.31 4.13 22.72
C ASP A 147 -24.57 3.62 21.30
N ARG A 148 -25.70 2.95 21.10
CA ARG A 148 -26.14 2.45 19.78
C ARG A 148 -26.84 3.47 18.87
N SER A 149 -26.80 4.76 19.21
CA SER A 149 -27.58 5.79 18.52
C SER A 149 -26.73 6.74 17.68
N ARG A 150 -26.03 6.26 16.64
CA ARG A 150 -25.63 7.11 15.50
C ARG A 150 -25.43 6.30 14.23
N SER A 151 -26.33 6.57 13.27
CA SER A 151 -26.48 5.90 12.00
C SER A 151 -25.31 6.11 11.03
N GLY A 152 -24.92 5.02 10.34
CA GLY A 152 -24.71 5.08 8.88
C GLY A 152 -23.30 5.25 8.31
N ARG A 153 -22.23 4.84 9.00
CA ARG A 153 -20.88 4.72 8.39
C ARG A 153 -20.13 3.48 8.92
N PRO A 154 -20.11 2.35 8.18
CA PRO A 154 -19.52 1.09 8.70
C PRO A 154 -17.98 1.04 8.71
N PHE A 155 -17.27 2.02 8.13
CA PHE A 155 -15.81 1.96 8.00
C PHE A 155 -15.01 2.93 8.91
N LEU A 156 -15.66 3.98 9.45
CA LEU A 156 -14.95 5.09 10.12
C LEU A 156 -15.16 5.16 11.64
N LEU A 157 -16.02 4.32 12.22
CA LEU A 157 -16.34 4.36 13.67
C LEU A 157 -15.54 3.35 14.51
N LEU A 158 -14.70 2.51 13.92
CA LEU A 158 -14.06 1.40 14.64
C LEU A 158 -12.88 1.79 15.55
N CYS A 159 -12.33 3.01 15.48
CA CYS A 159 -11.08 3.33 16.20
C CYS A 159 -11.04 4.70 16.90
N SER A 160 -12.14 5.16 17.52
CA SER A 160 -12.18 6.46 18.23
C SER A 160 -12.30 6.38 19.76
N SER A 161 -11.90 5.28 20.39
CA SER A 161 -11.92 5.15 21.86
C SER A 161 -10.49 5.06 22.42
N PRO A 162 -9.90 6.17 22.92
CA PRO A 162 -8.50 6.19 23.38
C PRO A 162 -8.28 5.58 24.78
N ASN A 163 -9.32 5.04 25.44
CA ASN A 163 -9.20 4.52 26.81
C ASN A 163 -10.08 3.29 27.04
N VAL A 164 -9.61 2.10 26.64
CA VAL A 164 -10.04 0.84 27.28
C VAL A 164 -8.89 -0.16 27.24
N GLN A 165 -8.25 -0.39 28.39
CA GLN A 165 -7.34 -1.52 28.60
C GLN A 165 -8.02 -2.55 29.51
N VAL A 166 -8.83 -3.43 28.91
CA VAL A 166 -9.07 -4.78 29.45
C VAL A 166 -9.28 -5.74 28.27
N ALA A 167 -8.21 -6.13 27.59
CA ALA A 167 -8.28 -7.26 26.67
C ALA A 167 -8.12 -8.55 27.49
N SER A 168 -9.02 -9.52 27.32
CA SER A 168 -8.83 -10.86 27.92
C SER A 168 -7.50 -11.47 27.44
N PRO A 169 -6.85 -12.37 28.21
CA PRO A 169 -5.59 -13.00 27.80
C PRO A 169 -5.66 -13.66 26.41
N SER A 170 -6.83 -14.20 26.04
CA SER A 170 -7.09 -14.77 24.72
C SER A 170 -7.11 -13.71 23.62
N LEU A 171 -7.72 -12.54 23.85
CA LEU A 171 -7.71 -11.42 22.90
C LEU A 171 -6.30 -10.86 22.74
N HIS A 172 -5.55 -10.70 23.84
CA HIS A 172 -4.16 -10.25 23.79
C HIS A 172 -3.27 -11.21 22.97
N LEU A 173 -3.49 -12.53 23.11
CA LEU A 173 -2.78 -13.53 22.31
C LEU A 173 -3.12 -13.42 20.82
N ILE A 174 -4.41 -13.26 20.47
CA ILE A 174 -4.85 -13.09 19.08
C ILE A 174 -4.24 -11.82 18.46
N LEU A 175 -4.23 -10.71 19.20
CA LEU A 175 -3.66 -9.44 18.75
C LEU A 175 -2.15 -9.53 18.49
N ASN A 176 -1.40 -10.12 19.43
CA ASN A 176 0.03 -10.35 19.27
C ASN A 176 0.32 -11.28 18.09
N PHE A 177 -0.48 -12.33 17.94
CA PHE A 177 -0.38 -13.25 16.83
C PHE A 177 -0.58 -12.53 15.48
N SER A 178 -1.63 -11.71 15.38
CA SER A 178 -1.94 -10.97 14.15
C SER A 178 -0.80 -9.99 13.78
N LEU A 179 -0.21 -9.31 14.76
CA LEU A 179 0.93 -8.42 14.52
C LEU A 179 2.18 -9.17 14.02
N GLN A 180 2.50 -10.32 14.62
CA GLN A 180 3.64 -11.13 14.23
C GLN A 180 3.54 -11.65 12.79
N LEU A 181 2.33 -12.02 12.36
CA LEU A 181 2.12 -12.59 11.02
C LEU A 181 1.85 -11.52 9.94
N ALA A 182 1.31 -10.36 10.30
CA ALA A 182 0.98 -9.33 9.32
C ALA A 182 2.21 -8.85 8.54
N CYS A 183 3.31 -8.53 9.22
CA CYS A 183 4.52 -8.05 8.55
C CYS A 183 5.09 -9.06 7.53
N PRO A 184 5.25 -10.35 7.86
CA PRO A 184 5.58 -11.40 6.90
C PRO A 184 4.65 -11.46 5.69
N VAL A 185 3.33 -11.51 5.90
CA VAL A 185 2.36 -11.61 4.81
C VAL A 185 2.45 -10.39 3.90
N LEU A 186 2.49 -9.18 4.45
CA LEU A 186 2.61 -7.93 3.71
C LEU A 186 3.89 -7.88 2.87
N ARG A 187 5.04 -8.27 3.44
CA ARG A 187 6.32 -8.31 2.74
C ARG A 187 6.33 -9.36 1.63
N CYS A 188 5.86 -10.58 1.91
CA CYS A 188 5.79 -11.64 0.89
C CYS A 188 4.92 -11.20 -0.28
N LEU A 189 3.71 -10.71 0.01
CA LEU A 189 2.75 -10.29 -1.01
C LEU A 189 3.29 -9.12 -1.85
N SER A 190 3.90 -8.12 -1.21
CA SER A 190 4.51 -6.97 -1.89
C SER A 190 5.70 -7.36 -2.78
N ASN A 191 6.54 -8.27 -2.32
CA ASN A 191 7.68 -8.77 -3.10
C ASN A 191 7.23 -9.56 -4.34
N LEU A 192 6.20 -10.40 -4.19
CA LEU A 192 5.61 -11.16 -5.30
C LEU A 192 4.95 -10.23 -6.32
N LEU A 193 4.20 -9.21 -5.86
CA LEU A 193 3.56 -8.22 -6.75
C LEU A 193 4.58 -7.37 -7.52
N THR A 194 5.69 -6.99 -6.87
CA THR A 194 6.77 -6.26 -7.53
C THR A 194 7.37 -7.07 -8.69
N GLU A 195 7.48 -8.39 -8.55
CA GLU A 195 8.01 -9.26 -9.60
C GLU A 195 6.98 -9.61 -10.68
N ALA A 196 5.72 -9.84 -10.29
CA ALA A 196 4.61 -10.06 -11.23
C ALA A 196 4.42 -8.89 -12.21
N ALA A 197 4.78 -7.66 -11.80
CA ALA A 197 4.73 -6.49 -12.65
C ALA A 197 5.83 -6.45 -13.74
N VAL A 198 6.91 -7.24 -13.60
CA VAL A 198 8.10 -7.21 -14.48
C VAL A 198 8.16 -8.44 -15.42
N GLY A 199 7.52 -9.55 -15.05
CA GLY A 199 7.69 -10.84 -15.72
C GLY A 199 6.53 -11.27 -16.63
N ALA A 200 6.86 -12.12 -17.61
CA ALA A 200 5.99 -12.82 -18.56
C ALA A 200 5.04 -13.85 -17.91
N VAL A 201 4.55 -13.58 -16.70
CA VAL A 201 3.58 -14.44 -16.02
C VAL A 201 2.19 -13.97 -16.48
N GLY A 202 1.47 -14.82 -17.21
CA GLY A 202 0.23 -14.44 -17.89
C GLY A 202 -0.83 -13.82 -16.95
N GLU A 203 -1.80 -13.10 -17.54
CA GLU A 203 -2.87 -12.37 -16.82
C GLU A 203 -3.67 -13.19 -15.80
N GLN A 204 -3.64 -14.52 -15.90
CA GLN A 204 -4.28 -15.44 -14.96
C GLN A 204 -3.61 -15.49 -13.57
N MET A 205 -2.39 -14.98 -13.43
CA MET A 205 -1.58 -15.12 -12.21
C MET A 205 -1.57 -13.87 -11.32
N GLN A 206 -2.51 -12.94 -11.54
CA GLN A 206 -2.64 -11.69 -10.77
C GLN A 206 -3.53 -11.88 -9.54
N LEU A 207 -3.22 -11.17 -8.45
CA LEU A 207 -4.15 -11.01 -7.33
C LEU A 207 -5.33 -10.14 -7.79
N ARG A 208 -6.55 -10.69 -7.78
CA ARG A 208 -7.77 -10.02 -8.28
C ARG A 208 -8.82 -9.73 -7.21
N ASP A 209 -8.67 -10.29 -6.02
CA ASP A 209 -9.66 -10.12 -4.96
C ASP A 209 -9.58 -8.71 -4.36
N GLU A 210 -10.49 -7.83 -4.78
CA GLU A 210 -10.56 -6.44 -4.33
C GLU A 210 -10.80 -6.26 -2.83
N ARG A 211 -11.33 -7.29 -2.15
CA ARG A 211 -11.56 -7.26 -0.69
C ARG A 211 -10.26 -7.08 0.09
N VAL A 212 -9.12 -7.40 -0.51
CA VAL A 212 -7.80 -7.15 0.11
C VAL A 212 -7.55 -5.67 0.40
N VAL A 213 -8.18 -4.74 -0.32
CA VAL A 213 -8.10 -3.30 -0.04
C VAL A 213 -8.76 -2.99 1.30
N ALA A 214 -9.99 -3.48 1.52
CA ALA A 214 -10.68 -3.31 2.80
C ALA A 214 -9.90 -3.95 3.96
N ALA A 215 -9.41 -5.18 3.76
CA ALA A 215 -8.59 -5.88 4.75
C ALA A 215 -7.32 -5.11 5.11
N LEU A 216 -6.65 -4.54 4.12
CA LEU A 216 -5.45 -3.75 4.33
C LEU A 216 -5.73 -2.49 5.14
N PHE A 217 -6.86 -1.81 4.91
CA PHE A 217 -7.21 -0.62 5.69
C PHE A 217 -7.59 -0.95 7.13
N ILE A 218 -8.26 -2.07 7.39
CA ILE A 218 -8.48 -2.57 8.76
C ILE A 218 -7.12 -2.74 9.46
N LEU A 219 -6.16 -3.39 8.79
CA LEU A 219 -4.83 -3.58 9.33
C LEU A 219 -4.06 -2.26 9.51
N LEU A 220 -4.16 -1.31 8.57
CA LEU A 220 -3.52 0.01 8.70
C LEU A 220 -4.06 0.79 9.90
N GLN A 221 -5.38 0.81 10.12
CA GLN A 221 -5.97 1.45 11.30
C GLN A 221 -5.51 0.77 12.58
N PHE A 222 -5.45 -0.56 12.58
CA PHE A 222 -4.93 -1.32 13.71
C PHE A 222 -3.44 -1.02 13.98
N PHE A 223 -2.59 -0.95 12.95
CA PHE A 223 -1.18 -0.59 13.10
C PHE A 223 -1.00 0.83 13.60
N LEU A 224 -1.80 1.78 13.13
CA LEU A 224 -1.77 3.16 13.61
C LEU A 224 -1.92 3.24 15.14
N GLN A 225 -2.73 2.37 15.72
CA GLN A 225 -2.97 2.33 17.16
C GLN A 225 -1.98 1.46 17.94
N LYS A 226 -1.57 0.32 17.37
CA LYS A 226 -0.81 -0.71 18.13
C LYS A 226 0.67 -0.80 17.74
N GLN A 227 1.00 -0.59 16.48
CA GLN A 227 2.38 -0.74 15.99
C GLN A 227 2.63 0.11 14.72
N PRO A 228 2.79 1.44 14.84
CA PRO A 228 2.92 2.33 13.69
C PRO A 228 4.10 2.01 12.76
N SER A 229 5.13 1.34 13.27
CA SER A 229 6.28 0.89 12.46
C SER A 229 5.92 -0.11 11.36
N LEU A 230 4.72 -0.71 11.39
CA LEU A 230 4.21 -1.59 10.34
C LEU A 230 3.41 -0.87 9.24
N LEU A 231 3.00 0.39 9.45
CA LEU A 231 2.29 1.18 8.44
C LEU A 231 3.05 1.24 7.10
N PRO A 232 4.39 1.42 7.06
CA PRO A 232 5.11 1.43 5.79
C PRO A 232 5.02 0.12 5.00
N GLU A 233 4.85 -1.04 5.66
CA GLU A 233 4.71 -2.33 4.97
C GLU A 233 3.32 -2.47 4.35
N GLY A 234 2.27 -2.05 5.08
CA GLY A 234 0.91 -2.03 4.56
C GLY A 234 0.74 -1.06 3.39
N LEU A 235 1.27 0.16 3.52
CA LEU A 235 1.18 1.17 2.46
C LEU A 235 2.04 0.80 1.23
N TRP A 236 3.15 0.08 1.43
CA TRP A 236 3.93 -0.44 0.31
C TRP A 236 3.17 -1.52 -0.47
N LEU A 237 2.42 -2.40 0.21
CA LEU A 237 1.51 -3.31 -0.45
C LEU A 237 0.43 -2.54 -1.24
N LEU A 238 -0.21 -1.53 -0.63
CA LEU A 238 -1.23 -0.71 -1.30
C LEU A 238 -0.69 0.00 -2.55
N ASN A 239 0.55 0.50 -2.47
CA ASN A 239 1.24 1.11 -3.61
C ASN A 239 1.42 0.09 -4.76
N ASN A 240 1.82 -1.15 -4.45
CA ASN A 240 1.92 -2.21 -5.46
C ASN A 240 0.55 -2.55 -6.09
N LEU A 241 -0.49 -2.69 -5.28
CA LEU A 241 -1.85 -3.00 -5.74
C LEU A 241 -2.39 -1.91 -6.68
N THR A 242 -2.18 -0.64 -6.35
CA THR A 242 -2.73 0.50 -7.11
C THR A 242 -1.92 0.89 -8.35
N ALA A 243 -0.66 0.47 -8.45
CA ALA A 243 0.27 0.91 -9.51
C ALA A 243 -0.31 0.76 -10.93
N ASN A 244 -0.74 -0.45 -11.30
CA ASN A 244 -1.22 -0.77 -12.65
C ASN A 244 -2.63 -1.38 -12.67
N SER A 245 -3.40 -1.22 -11.60
CA SER A 245 -4.73 -1.84 -11.48
C SER A 245 -5.86 -0.82 -11.31
N PRO A 246 -6.68 -0.58 -12.35
CA PRO A 246 -7.88 0.24 -12.24
C PRO A 246 -8.89 -0.32 -11.23
N SER A 247 -9.00 -1.64 -11.08
CA SER A 247 -9.93 -2.26 -10.14
C SER A 247 -9.59 -1.88 -8.70
N PHE A 248 -8.34 -2.09 -8.26
CA PHE A 248 -7.92 -1.72 -6.90
C PHE A 248 -8.01 -0.21 -6.63
N CYS A 249 -7.73 0.64 -7.63
CA CYS A 249 -7.97 2.09 -7.50
C CYS A 249 -9.47 2.41 -7.35
N THR A 250 -10.34 1.71 -8.08
CA THR A 250 -11.79 1.86 -7.98
C THR A 250 -12.29 1.39 -6.62
N SER A 251 -11.83 0.23 -6.11
CA SER A 251 -12.21 -0.24 -4.78
C SER A 251 -11.82 0.76 -3.69
N LEU A 252 -10.65 1.40 -3.79
CA LEU A 252 -10.22 2.45 -2.86
C LEU A 252 -11.21 3.62 -2.84
N LEU A 253 -11.64 4.09 -4.01
CA LEU A 253 -12.61 5.16 -4.14
C LEU A 253 -14.01 4.74 -3.66
N SER A 254 -14.50 3.57 -4.05
CA SER A 254 -15.83 3.06 -3.69
C SER A 254 -15.98 2.76 -2.19
N LEU A 255 -14.87 2.56 -1.48
CA LEU A 255 -14.85 2.37 -0.03
C LEU A 255 -14.60 3.68 0.75
N ASP A 256 -14.57 4.83 0.08
CA ASP A 256 -14.32 6.16 0.67
C ASP A 256 -12.98 6.26 1.44
N LEU A 257 -11.94 5.59 0.95
CA LEU A 257 -10.68 5.42 1.68
C LEU A 257 -9.66 6.55 1.47
N ILE A 258 -10.02 7.61 0.74
CA ILE A 258 -9.16 8.78 0.52
C ILE A 258 -8.90 9.53 1.82
N GLU A 259 -9.95 9.86 2.59
CA GLU A 259 -9.79 10.58 3.85
C GLU A 259 -9.00 9.76 4.90
N PRO A 260 -9.29 8.46 5.12
CA PRO A 260 -8.43 7.60 5.95
C PRO A 260 -6.95 7.59 5.55
N LEU A 261 -6.62 7.64 4.25
CA LEU A 261 -5.23 7.76 3.81
C LEU A 261 -4.62 9.10 4.18
N LEU A 262 -5.35 10.19 3.97
CA LEU A 262 -4.87 11.54 4.27
C LEU A 262 -4.58 11.71 5.77
N GLN A 263 -5.34 11.05 6.65
CA GLN A 263 -5.09 11.03 8.09
C GLN A 263 -3.75 10.39 8.49
N LEU A 264 -3.13 9.60 7.61
CA LEU A 264 -1.81 9.00 7.87
C LEU A 264 -0.64 9.93 7.51
N LEU A 265 -0.88 11.00 6.75
CA LEU A 265 0.17 11.95 6.33
C LEU A 265 1.05 12.48 7.48
N PRO A 266 0.54 12.84 8.68
CA PRO A 266 1.38 13.39 9.76
C PRO A 266 2.19 12.33 10.53
N VAL A 267 2.04 11.03 10.24
CA VAL A 267 2.66 9.96 11.05
C VAL A 267 4.19 9.93 10.92
N SER A 268 4.71 9.99 9.70
CA SER A 268 6.16 10.07 9.42
C SER A 268 6.39 10.35 7.93
N ASN A 269 7.54 10.89 7.55
CA ASN A 269 7.86 11.18 6.14
C ASN A 269 7.74 9.95 5.24
N VAL A 270 8.21 8.77 5.70
CA VAL A 270 8.09 7.51 4.95
C VAL A 270 6.63 7.14 4.69
N VAL A 271 5.76 7.33 5.70
CA VAL A 271 4.32 7.10 5.55
C VAL A 271 3.72 8.13 4.59
N SER A 272 4.06 9.42 4.72
CA SER A 272 3.53 10.47 3.85
C SER A 272 3.91 10.23 2.39
N VAL A 273 5.18 9.88 2.10
CA VAL A 273 5.64 9.53 0.75
C VAL A 273 4.78 8.39 0.18
N LEU A 274 4.58 7.30 0.91
CA LEU A 274 3.81 6.16 0.42
C LEU A 274 2.33 6.49 0.18
N VAL A 275 1.71 7.24 1.09
CA VAL A 275 0.32 7.73 0.92
C VAL A 275 0.20 8.57 -0.35
N LEU A 276 1.09 9.55 -0.52
CA LEU A 276 1.09 10.41 -1.71
C LEU A 276 1.36 9.61 -2.98
N THR A 277 2.26 8.63 -2.96
CA THR A 277 2.51 7.75 -4.11
C THR A 277 1.28 6.94 -4.49
N VAL A 278 0.53 6.41 -3.52
CA VAL A 278 -0.75 5.72 -3.77
C VAL A 278 -1.76 6.66 -4.42
N LEU A 279 -1.92 7.88 -3.89
CA LEU A 279 -2.84 8.87 -4.45
C LEU A 279 -2.42 9.32 -5.86
N CYS A 280 -1.12 9.44 -6.12
CA CYS A 280 -0.60 9.66 -7.47
C CYS A 280 -0.93 8.50 -8.42
N ASN A 281 -0.87 7.23 -7.97
CA ASN A 281 -1.30 6.09 -8.79
C ASN A 281 -2.78 6.17 -9.15
N VAL A 282 -3.63 6.63 -8.22
CA VAL A 282 -5.07 6.84 -8.45
C VAL A 282 -5.28 7.99 -9.44
N ALA A 283 -4.65 9.14 -9.21
CA ALA A 283 -4.76 10.31 -10.09
C ALA A 283 -4.26 10.03 -11.52
N GLU A 284 -3.19 9.24 -11.67
CA GLU A 284 -2.65 8.87 -12.98
C GLU A 284 -3.68 8.18 -13.88
N LYS A 285 -4.67 7.45 -13.30
CA LYS A 285 -5.70 6.71 -14.05
C LYS A 285 -6.63 7.59 -14.88
N GLY A 286 -6.69 8.90 -14.62
CA GLY A 286 -7.39 9.83 -15.49
C GLY A 286 -8.41 10.72 -14.81
N PRO A 287 -9.16 11.50 -15.61
CA PRO A 287 -10.05 12.55 -15.11
C PRO A 287 -11.19 12.02 -14.25
N ALA A 288 -11.72 10.82 -14.54
CA ALA A 288 -12.76 10.21 -13.72
C ALA A 288 -12.29 9.93 -12.28
N TYR A 289 -11.03 9.54 -12.10
CA TYR A 289 -10.44 9.31 -10.77
C TYR A 289 -10.15 10.64 -10.08
N CYS A 290 -9.58 11.61 -10.80
CA CYS A 290 -9.34 12.94 -10.23
C CYS A 290 -10.63 13.68 -9.83
N GLN A 291 -11.75 13.40 -10.48
CA GLN A 291 -13.06 13.91 -10.08
C GLN A 291 -13.53 13.37 -8.71
N HIS A 292 -13.11 12.16 -8.33
CA HIS A 292 -13.39 11.61 -6.99
C HIS A 292 -12.37 12.09 -5.95
N LEU A 293 -11.13 12.37 -6.38
CA LEU A 293 -10.11 12.96 -5.52
C LEU A 293 -10.39 14.42 -5.16
N TRP A 294 -11.08 15.16 -6.05
CA TRP A 294 -11.45 16.56 -5.86
C TRP A 294 -12.77 16.90 -6.57
N PRO A 295 -13.71 17.62 -5.92
CA PRO A 295 -13.57 18.37 -4.67
C PRO A 295 -13.60 17.51 -3.41
N GLY A 296 -12.74 17.83 -2.43
CA GLY A 296 -12.59 17.06 -1.19
C GLY A 296 -11.40 17.54 -0.34
N PRO A 297 -11.02 16.81 0.73
CA PRO A 297 -9.95 17.23 1.66
C PRO A 297 -8.54 17.15 1.05
N LEU A 298 -8.39 16.56 -0.15
CA LEU A 298 -7.10 16.33 -0.77
C LEU A 298 -6.29 17.62 -0.96
N LEU A 299 -6.91 18.66 -1.54
CA LEU A 299 -6.18 19.90 -1.87
C LEU A 299 -5.67 20.60 -0.60
N CYS A 300 -6.51 20.68 0.44
CA CYS A 300 -6.12 21.24 1.73
C CYS A 300 -4.99 20.43 2.38
N SER A 301 -5.06 19.10 2.29
CA SER A 301 -4.03 18.20 2.81
C SER A 301 -2.69 18.40 2.08
N LEU A 302 -2.73 18.56 0.75
CA LEU A 302 -1.55 18.84 -0.06
C LEU A 302 -0.91 20.19 0.25
N LEU A 303 -1.71 21.23 0.50
CA LEU A 303 -1.18 22.51 0.98
C LEU A 303 -0.48 22.36 2.34
N GLY A 304 -1.02 21.52 3.22
CA GLY A 304 -0.38 21.16 4.48
C GLY A 304 0.96 20.44 4.30
N THR A 305 1.06 19.49 3.36
CA THR A 305 2.31 18.76 3.11
C THR A 305 3.38 19.61 2.43
N LEU A 306 3.01 20.65 1.67
CA LEU A 306 3.97 21.64 1.15
C LEU A 306 4.65 22.46 2.27
N ALA A 307 4.16 22.43 3.50
CA ALA A 307 4.84 23.04 4.64
C ALA A 307 5.94 22.14 5.24
N PHE A 308 6.10 20.89 4.78
CA PHE A 308 7.11 19.98 5.30
C PHE A 308 8.51 20.35 4.78
N SER A 309 9.54 20.01 5.56
CA SER A 309 10.95 20.19 5.17
C SER A 309 11.50 19.03 4.33
N ASP A 310 10.81 17.88 4.31
CA ASP A 310 11.26 16.69 3.60
C ASP A 310 11.00 16.81 2.09
N THR A 311 12.07 16.81 1.30
CA THR A 311 11.99 17.05 -0.14
C THR A 311 11.32 15.90 -0.89
N GLU A 312 11.32 14.67 -0.36
CA GLU A 312 10.60 13.55 -0.98
C GLU A 312 9.09 13.70 -0.79
N VAL A 313 8.64 14.08 0.41
CA VAL A 313 7.22 14.34 0.70
C VAL A 313 6.70 15.51 -0.14
N VAL A 314 7.43 16.62 -0.14
CA VAL A 314 7.07 17.81 -0.94
C VAL A 314 7.09 17.45 -2.43
N GLY A 315 8.12 16.71 -2.88
CA GLY A 315 8.20 16.19 -4.22
C GLY A 315 6.94 15.44 -4.62
N GLN A 316 6.55 14.38 -3.89
CA GLN A 316 5.34 13.61 -4.20
C GLN A 316 4.07 14.47 -4.18
N SER A 317 4.00 15.45 -3.27
CA SER A 317 2.89 16.41 -3.22
C SER A 317 2.78 17.24 -4.50
N LEU A 318 3.90 17.75 -5.02
CA LEU A 318 3.94 18.53 -6.26
C LEU A 318 3.50 17.71 -7.47
N GLU A 319 3.82 16.42 -7.54
CA GLU A 319 3.35 15.55 -8.64
C GLU A 319 1.88 15.20 -8.54
N LEU A 320 1.35 15.01 -7.33
CA LEU A 320 -0.09 14.85 -7.17
C LEU A 320 -0.84 16.11 -7.60
N LEU A 321 -0.35 17.29 -7.23
CA LEU A 321 -0.90 18.57 -7.68
C LEU A 321 -0.82 18.72 -9.20
N GLN A 322 0.30 18.33 -9.82
CA GLN A 322 0.47 18.39 -11.27
C GLN A 322 -0.53 17.47 -11.99
N LEU A 323 -0.72 16.24 -11.51
CA LEU A 323 -1.73 15.32 -12.04
C LEU A 323 -3.14 15.86 -11.82
N LEU A 324 -3.41 16.43 -10.64
CA LEU A 324 -4.71 17.01 -10.33
C LEU A 324 -5.04 18.17 -11.27
N PHE A 325 -4.13 19.14 -11.44
CA PHE A 325 -4.36 20.30 -12.31
C PHE A 325 -4.50 19.91 -13.77
N LEU A 326 -3.74 18.89 -14.21
CA LEU A 326 -3.85 18.35 -15.57
C LEU A 326 -5.27 17.87 -15.90
N TYR A 327 -5.96 17.23 -14.94
CA TYR A 327 -7.28 16.64 -15.17
C TYR A 327 -8.44 17.46 -14.60
N ARG A 328 -8.17 18.36 -13.66
CA ARG A 328 -9.11 19.24 -12.95
C ARG A 328 -8.51 20.65 -12.87
N PRO A 329 -8.53 21.44 -13.96
CA PRO A 329 -7.96 22.79 -13.97
C PRO A 329 -8.59 23.70 -12.90
N GLU A 330 -9.84 23.46 -12.52
CA GLU A 330 -10.53 24.22 -11.48
C GLU A 330 -9.87 24.05 -10.09
N ALA A 331 -9.18 22.93 -9.87
CA ALA A 331 -8.39 22.72 -8.66
C ALA A 331 -7.18 23.66 -8.58
N ALA A 332 -6.65 24.10 -9.72
CA ALA A 332 -5.54 25.06 -9.77
C ALA A 332 -6.00 26.46 -9.31
N GLN A 333 -7.20 26.87 -9.71
CA GLN A 333 -7.81 28.12 -9.21
C GLN A 333 -8.07 28.05 -7.70
N ALA A 334 -8.62 26.92 -7.22
CA ALA A 334 -8.81 26.70 -5.79
C ALA A 334 -7.48 26.70 -5.01
N PHE A 335 -6.41 26.17 -5.61
CA PHE A 335 -5.06 26.19 -5.04
C PHE A 335 -4.54 27.63 -4.90
N LEU A 336 -4.71 28.47 -5.93
CA LEU A 336 -4.34 29.88 -5.85
C LEU A 336 -5.12 30.64 -4.77
N GLN A 337 -6.41 30.37 -4.64
CA GLN A 337 -7.28 30.99 -3.62
C GLN A 337 -6.87 30.62 -2.18
N GLN A 338 -6.21 29.49 -1.99
CA GLN A 338 -5.74 29.00 -0.69
C GLN A 338 -4.23 29.27 -0.46
N SER A 339 -3.71 30.36 -1.03
CA SER A 339 -2.30 30.76 -0.89
C SER A 339 -1.29 29.73 -1.40
N GLY A 340 -1.67 28.91 -2.38
CA GLY A 340 -0.80 27.86 -2.91
C GLY A 340 0.52 28.36 -3.49
N LEU A 341 0.57 29.56 -4.09
CA LEU A 341 1.82 30.15 -4.58
C LEU A 341 2.83 30.39 -3.45
N GLN A 342 2.37 30.93 -2.32
CA GLN A 342 3.22 31.15 -1.14
C GLN A 342 3.75 29.83 -0.57
N ALA A 343 2.97 28.74 -0.70
CA ALA A 343 3.44 27.41 -0.32
C ALA A 343 4.57 26.90 -1.24
N LEU A 344 4.55 27.27 -2.52
CA LEU A 344 5.58 26.90 -3.50
C LEU A 344 6.86 27.73 -3.35
N GLU A 345 6.76 29.01 -3.03
CA GLU A 345 7.91 29.93 -2.84
C GLU A 345 8.94 29.38 -1.84
N ARG A 346 8.49 28.62 -0.82
CA ARG A 346 9.35 27.99 0.19
C ARG A 346 10.37 27.01 -0.41
N HIS A 347 10.05 26.43 -1.56
CA HIS A 347 10.82 25.35 -2.19
C HIS A 347 11.50 25.76 -3.50
N GLU A 348 11.43 27.05 -3.89
CA GLU A 348 12.02 27.54 -5.13
C GLU A 348 13.55 27.39 -5.20
N LYS A 349 14.20 27.42 -4.03
CA LYS A 349 15.65 27.31 -3.91
C LYS A 349 16.13 25.86 -3.77
N GLU A 350 15.21 24.91 -3.60
CA GLU A 350 15.55 23.49 -3.47
C GLU A 350 15.86 22.92 -4.85
N ALA A 351 17.15 22.66 -5.12
CA ALA A 351 17.62 22.22 -6.44
C ALA A 351 16.92 20.95 -6.95
N GLN A 352 16.50 20.05 -6.04
CA GLN A 352 15.78 18.81 -6.37
C GLN A 352 14.32 19.06 -6.79
N LEU A 353 13.73 20.19 -6.39
CA LEU A 353 12.32 20.51 -6.57
C LEU A 353 12.07 21.65 -7.54
N GLN A 354 13.09 22.46 -7.84
CA GLN A 354 13.01 23.68 -8.63
C GLN A 354 12.21 23.52 -9.93
N ASP A 355 12.53 22.50 -10.74
CA ASP A 355 11.84 22.24 -12.01
C ASP A 355 10.34 21.94 -11.81
N ARG A 356 10.00 21.20 -10.75
CA ARG A 356 8.62 20.80 -10.44
C ARG A 356 7.82 21.97 -9.89
N VAL A 357 8.44 22.77 -9.01
CA VAL A 357 7.88 24.00 -8.46
C VAL A 357 7.55 24.96 -9.60
N HIS A 358 8.51 25.22 -10.48
CA HIS A 358 8.32 26.13 -11.61
C HIS A 358 7.23 25.63 -12.57
N ALA A 359 7.24 24.34 -12.94
CA ALA A 359 6.22 23.76 -13.80
C ALA A 359 4.81 23.88 -13.21
N LEU A 360 4.68 23.68 -11.89
CA LEU A 360 3.40 23.78 -11.21
C LEU A 360 2.92 25.23 -11.09
N GLN A 361 3.81 26.19 -10.81
CA GLN A 361 3.49 27.62 -10.83
C GLN A 361 2.97 28.06 -12.20
N GLN A 362 3.64 27.65 -13.28
CA GLN A 362 3.20 27.98 -14.64
C GLN A 362 1.82 27.40 -14.95
N THR A 363 1.57 26.16 -14.53
CA THR A 363 0.29 25.48 -14.70
C THR A 363 -0.81 26.15 -13.90
N ALA A 364 -0.54 26.57 -12.65
CA ALA A 364 -1.52 27.22 -11.81
C ALA A 364 -1.90 28.63 -12.29
N LEU A 365 -0.95 29.37 -12.86
CA LEU A 365 -1.17 30.75 -13.32
C LEU A 365 -1.80 30.84 -14.71
N HIS A 366 -1.62 29.84 -15.57
CA HIS A 366 -2.00 29.89 -16.98
C HIS A 366 -2.93 28.76 -17.45
N GLY A 367 -3.20 27.77 -16.60
CA GLY A 367 -4.18 26.71 -16.83
C GLY A 367 -5.53 27.06 -16.24
#